data_AF-A0A2E4RB00-F1
#
_entry.id   AF-A0A2E4RB00-F1
#
_cell.length_a   1.000
_cell.length_b   1.000
_cell.length_c   1.000
_cell.angle_alpha   90.00
_cell.angle_beta   90.00
_cell.angle_gamma   90.00
#
_symmetry.space_group_name_H-M   'P 1'
#
loop_
_entity.id
_entity.type
_entity.pdbx_description
1 polymer ?
#
loop_
_entity_poly.entity_id
_entity_poly.type
_entity_poly.pdbx_seq_one_letter_code
_entity_poly.pdbx_strand_id
1 'polypeptide(L)' 'MKNTSLPLSIAFIDEMGVITRITNMQPLSEQTHCPPGEVSYALEMAQGWFSQYGIAAGARVENLPTAR' A
#
# COMPACT_ATOMS: atom_id res chain seq x y z
N MET A 1 -10.25 -0.62 -6.11
CA MET A 1 -11.27 0.15 -5.36
C MET A 1 -12.71 -0.15 -5.79
N LYS A 2 -12.97 -1.26 -6.51
CA LYS A 2 -14.33 -1.65 -6.91
C LYS A 2 -15.19 -1.84 -5.67
N ASN A 3 -16.32 -1.13 -5.59
CA ASN A 3 -17.22 -1.13 -4.44
C ASN A 3 -16.59 -0.59 -3.13
N THR A 4 -15.47 0.12 -3.20
CA THR A 4 -14.83 0.76 -2.04
C THR A 4 -15.08 2.27 -2.11
N SER A 5 -15.94 2.79 -1.24
CA SER A 5 -16.31 4.22 -1.19
C SER A 5 -15.35 5.08 -0.35
N LEU A 6 -14.67 4.48 0.62
CA LEU A 6 -13.63 5.15 1.41
C LEU A 6 -12.39 5.38 0.52
N PRO A 7 -11.86 6.62 0.41
CA PRO A 7 -10.58 6.86 -0.26
C PRO A 7 -9.43 6.22 0.52
N LEU A 8 -8.62 5.44 -0.18
CA LEU A 8 -7.50 4.69 0.38
C LEU A 8 -6.21 5.00 -0.37
N SER A 9 -5.10 4.85 0.32
CA SER A 9 -3.77 4.68 -0.28
C SER A 9 -3.33 3.24 -0.06
N ILE A 10 -2.68 2.64 -1.07
CA ILE A 10 -2.05 1.32 -0.98
C ILE A 10 -0.54 1.48 -0.88
N ALA A 11 0.09 0.83 0.10
CA ALA A 11 1.53 0.63 0.17
C ALA A 11 1.86 -0.79 -0.29
N PHE A 12 2.69 -0.93 -1.32
CA PHE A 12 3.24 -2.21 -1.74
C PHE A 12 4.54 -2.50 -0.99
N ILE A 13 4.71 -3.73 -0.51
CA ILE A 13 5.77 -4.10 0.43
C ILE A 13 6.49 -5.36 -0.07
N ASP A 14 7.81 -5.31 -0.16
CA ASP A 14 8.63 -6.45 -0.57
C ASP A 14 8.78 -7.53 0.52
N GLU A 15 9.46 -8.64 0.19
CA GLU A 15 9.69 -9.76 1.13
C GLU A 15 10.50 -9.37 2.37
N MET A 16 11.29 -8.30 2.28
CA MET A 16 12.06 -7.75 3.40
C MET A 16 11.23 -6.78 4.25
N GLY A 17 9.95 -6.57 3.92
CA GLY A 17 9.09 -5.64 4.63
C GLY A 17 9.31 -4.18 4.25
N VAL A 18 10.02 -3.87 3.16
CA VAL A 18 10.27 -2.49 2.71
C VAL A 18 9.13 -2.01 1.82
N ILE A 19 8.58 -0.84 2.11
CA ILE A 19 7.58 -0.19 1.25
C ILE A 19 8.26 0.26 -0.05
N THR A 20 7.88 -0.35 -1.16
CA THR A 20 8.44 -0.02 -2.49
C THR A 20 7.71 1.13 -3.17
N ARG A 21 6.40 1.27 -2.93
CA ARG A 21 5.60 2.39 -3.45
C ARG A 21 4.32 2.60 -2.65
N ILE A 22 3.91 3.86 -2.51
CA ILE A 22 2.60 4.25 -2.01
C ILE A 22 1.81 4.92 -3.15
N THR A 23 0.57 4.50 -3.35
CA THR A 23 -0.31 5.02 -4.41
C THR A 23 -1.66 5.42 -3.82
N ASN A 24 -2.11 6.65 -4.08
CA ASN A 24 -3.49 7.05 -3.79
C ASN A 24 -4.44 6.39 -4.79
N MET A 25 -5.54 5.84 -4.30
CA MET A 25 -6.50 5.11 -5.11
C MET A 25 -7.85 5.84 -5.12
N GLN A 26 -8.42 5.98 -6.31
CA GLN A 26 -9.72 6.64 -6.47
C GLN A 26 -10.86 5.70 -6.01
N PRO A 27 -11.76 6.13 -5.11
CA PRO A 27 -12.96 5.38 -4.74
C PRO A 27 -13.76 4.90 -5.95
N LEU A 28 -14.34 3.70 -5.83
CA LEU A 28 -15.18 3.04 -6.84
C LEU A 28 -14.49 2.73 -8.18
N SER A 29 -13.23 3.11 -8.35
CA SER A 29 -12.46 2.84 -9.56
C SER A 29 -12.14 1.36 -9.70
N GLU A 30 -12.29 0.86 -10.93
CA GLU A 30 -11.82 -0.47 -11.36
C GLU A 30 -10.39 -0.41 -11.95
N GLN A 31 -9.71 0.73 -11.89
CA GLN A 31 -8.31 0.84 -12.30
C GLN A 31 -7.43 -0.12 -11.50
N THR A 32 -6.66 -0.95 -12.21
CA THR A 32 -5.66 -1.83 -11.61
C THR A 32 -4.45 -1.00 -11.16
N HIS A 33 -4.00 -1.22 -9.92
CA HIS A 33 -2.77 -0.65 -9.39
C HIS A 33 -1.68 -1.73 -9.33
N CYS A 34 -0.89 -1.85 -10.40
CA CYS A 34 0.20 -2.85 -10.46
C CYS A 34 1.41 -2.40 -9.63
N PRO A 35 2.01 -3.24 -8.77
CA PRO A 35 3.22 -2.90 -8.03
C PRO A 35 4.40 -2.57 -8.98
N PRO A 36 5.42 -1.81 -8.52
CA PRO A 36 6.58 -1.46 -9.34
C PRO A 36 7.55 -2.64 -9.57
N GLY A 37 7.32 -3.79 -8.91
CA GLY A 37 8.16 -4.98 -8.98
C GLY A 37 7.57 -6.11 -8.14
N GLU A 38 8.39 -7.09 -7.77
CA GLU A 38 8.01 -8.18 -6.87
C GLU A 38 7.70 -7.64 -5.48
N VAL A 39 6.52 -7.99 -4.96
CA VAL A 39 6.05 -7.58 -3.63
C VAL A 39 5.29 -8.73 -2.98
N SER A 40 5.45 -8.89 -1.68
CA SER A 40 4.84 -9.97 -0.91
C SER A 40 3.57 -9.53 -0.18
N TYR A 41 3.42 -8.21 0.06
CA TYR A 41 2.26 -7.67 0.78
C TYR A 41 1.76 -6.36 0.18
N ALA A 42 0.51 -6.05 0.51
CA ALA A 42 -0.09 -4.74 0.32
C ALA A 42 -0.76 -4.31 1.64
N LEU A 43 -0.53 -3.05 2.03
CA LEU A 43 -1.19 -2.41 3.17
C LEU A 43 -2.05 -1.24 2.68
N GLU A 44 -3.36 -1.35 2.86
CA GLU A 44 -4.31 -0.29 2.53
C GLU A 44 -4.68 0.52 3.77
N MET A 45 -4.49 1.84 3.70
CA MET A 45 -4.83 2.78 4.76
C MET A 45 -5.67 3.94 4.19
N ALA A 46 -6.42 4.64 5.04
CA ALA A 46 -7.15 5.84 4.60
C ALA A 46 -6.23 6.82 3.87
N GLN A 47 -6.73 7.44 2.79
CA GLN A 47 -5.93 8.38 2.02
C GLN A 47 -5.43 9.53 2.92
N GLY A 48 -4.12 9.80 2.86
CA GLY A 48 -3.45 10.78 3.72
C GLY A 48 -2.85 10.21 5.01
N TRP A 49 -3.22 8.99 5.41
CA TRP A 49 -2.70 8.36 6.63
C TRP A 49 -1.18 8.22 6.61
N PHE A 50 -0.59 7.71 5.52
CA PHE A 50 0.88 7.59 5.42
C PHE A 50 1.59 8.93 5.59
N SER A 51 1.10 9.99 4.93
CA SER A 51 1.66 11.33 5.06
C SER A 51 1.51 11.91 6.46
N GLN A 52 0.37 11.66 7.12
CA GLN A 52 0.13 12.11 8.49
C GLN A 52 1.16 11.53 9.47
N TYR A 53 1.60 10.29 9.24
CA TYR A 53 2.61 9.62 10.07
C TYR A 53 4.04 9.71 9.49
N GLY A 54 4.26 10.49 8.43
CA GLY A 54 5.59 10.66 7.83
C GLY A 54 6.14 9.38 7.17
N ILE A 55 5.29 8.45 6.78
CA ILE A 55 5.66 7.18 6.17
C ILE A 55 5.72 7.36 4.65
N ALA A 56 6.84 6.92 4.05
CA ALA A 56 7.10 6.99 2.62
C ALA A 56 7.74 5.70 2.10
N ALA A 57 7.95 5.61 0.78
CA ALA A 57 8.74 4.53 0.19
C ALA A 57 10.15 4.47 0.83
N GLY A 58 10.64 3.26 1.07
CA GLY A 58 11.86 2.99 1.82
C GLY A 58 11.65 2.75 3.33
N ALA A 59 10.48 3.09 3.87
CA ALA A 59 10.14 2.72 5.25
C ALA A 59 9.96 1.19 5.38
N ARG A 60 10.28 0.65 6.56
CA ARG A 60 10.19 -0.77 6.87
C ARG A 60 8.97 -1.05 7.75
N VAL A 61 8.20 -2.06 7.39
CA VAL A 61 7.11 -2.61 8.18
C VAL A 61 7.62 -3.84 8.91
N GLU A 62 7.50 -3.83 10.23
CA GLU A 62 7.92 -4.92 11.10
C GLU A 62 6.75 -5.82 11.47
N ASN A 63 7.05 -7.03 11.96
CA ASN A 63 6.05 -8.01 12.42
C ASN A 63 5.03 -8.41 11.35
N LEU A 64 5.43 -8.40 10.07
CA LEU A 64 4.63 -8.94 8.99
C LEU A 64 4.50 -10.47 9.16
N PRO A 65 3.31 -11.04 8.87
CA PRO A 65 3.14 -12.49 8.86
C PRO A 65 4.02 -13.09 7.76
N THR A 66 4.61 -14.27 7.96
CA THR A 66 5.41 -14.92 6.92
C THR A 66 4.59 -15.09 5.64
N ALA A 67 5.06 -14.51 4.53
CA ALA A 67 4.45 -14.70 3.22
C ALA A 67 4.50 -16.20 2.88
N ARG A 68 3.36 -16.73 2.40
CA ARG A 68 3.23 -18.14 2.02
C ARG A 68 3.78 -18.40 0.62
#